data_AF-X6FIB0-F1
#
_entry.id   AF-X6FIB0-F1
#
_cell.length_a   1.000
_cell.length_b   1.000
_cell.length_c   1.000
_cell.angle_alpha   90.00
_cell.angle_beta   90.00
_cell.angle_gamma   90.00
#
_symmetry.space_group_name_H-M   'P 1'
#
loop_
_entity.id
_entity.type
_entity.pdbx_description
1 polymer ?
#
loop_
_entity_poly.entity_id
_entity_poly.type
_entity_poly.pdbx_seq_one_letter_code
_entity_poly.pdbx_strand_id
1 'polypeptide(L)'
;MTTMETDADEQDAEGSEYVVVPEEAIQFLPPEWRDALQSKLDDGRAILEAVDSDIKSLVRLIGASQVMTSVSYIHQRLAAADFKPTIEAILEHDMLTSAFVVAYVRLIDGGIGSGVSRKAIPARLRQAHDEIIELRNKRFAHNAGHHSIDGTIEVGFGDGRFDLSATMRLGYYVRGANEWGELVAFLNGLMFERLAKLLERLRDRTGYEWTFPSGPPPSWIERQREG
;
A
#
# COMPACT_ATOMS: atom_id res chain seq x y z
N MET A 1 8.13 12.38 41.53
CA MET A 1 8.69 11.02 41.60
C MET A 1 7.61 10.10 41.05
N THR A 2 7.62 9.63 39.81
CA THR A 2 8.68 9.47 38.82
C THR A 2 8.04 9.58 37.45
N THR A 3 8.57 10.46 36.60
CA THR A 3 8.31 10.48 35.16
C THR A 3 8.95 9.24 34.55
N MET A 4 8.15 8.37 33.93
CA MET A 4 8.66 7.32 33.06
C MET A 4 9.02 7.97 31.72
N GLU A 5 10.31 8.24 31.56
CA GLU A 5 10.98 8.26 30.26
C GLU A 5 10.61 6.96 29.54
N THR A 6 10.05 7.07 28.33
CA THR A 6 9.91 5.93 27.44
C THR A 6 10.86 6.20 26.29
N ASP A 7 12.00 5.53 26.36
CA ASP A 7 12.98 5.40 25.30
C ASP A 7 12.27 5.03 24.00
N ALA A 8 12.23 5.97 23.06
CA ALA A 8 12.02 5.67 21.66
C ALA A 8 13.41 5.44 21.10
N ASP A 9 13.78 4.17 20.97
CA ASP A 9 14.98 3.72 20.26
C ASP A 9 14.97 4.29 18.82
N GLU A 10 15.61 5.44 18.66
CA GLU A 10 16.21 5.88 17.42
C GLU A 10 17.25 4.82 17.04
N GLN A 11 16.87 3.90 16.16
CA GLN A 11 17.85 3.11 15.43
C GLN A 11 18.55 4.04 14.45
N ASP A 12 19.52 4.75 15.01
CA ASP A 12 20.50 5.56 14.32
C ASP A 12 21.15 4.75 13.21
N ALA A 13 21.13 5.32 12.02
CA ALA A 13 22.02 4.93 10.95
C ALA A 13 23.47 5.19 11.42
N GLU A 14 24.11 4.17 11.98
CA GLU A 14 25.53 4.20 12.32
C GLU A 14 26.35 4.63 11.09
N GLY A 15 26.95 5.82 11.13
CA GLY A 15 28.14 6.12 10.33
C GLY A 15 28.27 7.49 9.66
N SER A 16 27.35 8.44 9.81
CA SER A 16 27.54 9.79 9.28
C SER A 16 27.08 10.87 10.26
N GLU A 17 28.02 11.36 11.06
CA GLU A 17 27.82 12.53 11.93
C GLU A 17 27.71 13.77 11.05
N TYR A 18 26.49 14.12 10.64
CA TYR A 18 26.23 15.35 9.91
C TYR A 18 26.08 16.51 10.90
N VAL A 19 26.96 17.51 10.80
CA VAL A 19 26.80 18.78 11.52
C VAL A 19 25.83 19.65 10.73
N VAL A 20 24.64 19.88 11.27
CA VAL A 20 23.66 20.83 10.69
C VAL A 20 24.06 22.24 11.10
N VAL A 21 24.44 23.06 10.11
CA VAL A 21 24.76 24.48 10.32
C VAL A 21 23.51 25.32 9.98
N PRO A 22 22.96 26.11 10.93
CA PRO A 22 21.86 27.02 10.65
C PRO A 22 22.22 28.05 9.57
N GLU A 23 21.28 28.45 8.72
CA GLU A 23 21.53 29.42 7.64
C GLU A 23 22.06 30.75 8.20
N GLU A 24 21.59 31.15 9.38
CA GLU A 24 22.02 32.38 10.07
C GLU A 24 23.46 32.31 10.56
N ALA A 25 24.02 31.10 10.73
CA ALA A 25 25.39 30.88 11.14
C ALA A 25 26.38 30.95 9.97
N ILE A 26 25.91 30.79 8.72
CA ILE A 26 26.74 30.84 7.51
C ILE A 26 27.42 32.20 7.38
N GLN A 27 26.78 33.30 7.80
CA GLN A 27 27.35 34.65 7.72
C GLN A 27 28.65 34.83 8.52
N PHE A 28 28.88 34.01 9.54
CA PHE A 28 30.08 34.06 10.38
C PHE A 28 31.25 33.22 9.84
N LEU A 29 31.03 32.45 8.76
CA LEU A 29 32.09 31.70 8.11
C LEU A 29 33.04 32.62 7.32
N PRO A 30 34.31 32.23 7.16
CA PRO A 30 35.23 32.93 6.27
C PRO A 30 34.64 33.14 4.86
N PRO A 31 34.92 34.28 4.20
CA PRO A 31 34.37 34.58 2.87
C PRO A 31 34.57 33.45 1.87
N GLU A 32 35.77 32.86 1.81
CA GLU A 32 36.08 31.74 0.94
C GLU A 32 35.19 30.49 1.17
N TRP A 33 34.74 30.25 2.41
CA TRP A 33 33.89 29.11 2.75
C TRP A 33 32.43 29.41 2.44
N ARG A 34 32.00 30.66 2.63
CA ARG A 34 30.66 31.12 2.24
C ARG A 34 30.48 31.01 0.73
N ASP A 35 31.46 31.48 -0.04
CA ASP A 35 31.40 31.43 -1.51
C ASP A 35 31.40 29.98 -2.02
N ALA A 36 32.22 29.11 -1.43
CA ALA A 36 32.23 27.69 -1.75
C ALA A 36 30.92 26.97 -1.39
N LEU A 37 30.31 27.29 -0.24
CA LEU A 37 29.01 26.77 0.17
C LEU A 37 27.90 27.26 -0.76
N GLN A 38 27.88 28.55 -1.09
CA GLN A 38 26.90 29.13 -2.00
C GLN A 38 26.99 28.49 -3.39
N SER A 39 28.19 28.33 -3.93
CA SER A 39 28.39 27.63 -5.21
C SER A 39 27.85 26.20 -5.15
N LYS A 40 28.12 25.45 -4.08
CA LYS A 40 27.57 24.09 -3.92
C LYS A 40 26.05 24.07 -3.79
N LEU A 41 25.47 25.06 -3.11
CA LEU A 41 24.02 25.19 -2.99
C LEU A 41 23.38 25.49 -4.35
N ASP A 42 23.96 26.38 -5.14
CA ASP A 42 23.46 26.75 -6.47
C ASP A 42 23.58 25.57 -7.44
N ASP A 43 24.72 24.85 -7.43
CA ASP A 43 24.90 23.61 -8.19
C ASP A 43 23.85 22.56 -7.78
N GLY A 44 23.66 22.36 -6.48
CA GLY A 44 22.67 21.43 -5.93
C GLY A 44 21.25 21.78 -6.36
N ARG A 45 20.87 23.07 -6.29
CA ARG A 45 19.56 23.54 -6.75
C ARG A 45 19.35 23.29 -8.24
N ALA A 46 20.34 23.62 -9.07
CA ALA A 46 20.27 23.39 -10.51
C ALA A 46 20.09 21.90 -10.85
N ILE A 47 20.80 21.01 -10.14
CA ILE A 47 20.65 19.56 -10.28
C ILE A 47 19.22 19.12 -9.91
N LEU A 48 18.72 19.55 -8.76
CA LEU A 48 17.38 19.19 -8.28
C LEU A 48 16.28 19.71 -9.19
N GLU A 49 16.40 20.96 -9.68
CA GLU A 49 15.47 21.55 -10.64
C GLU A 49 15.44 20.76 -11.96
N ALA A 50 16.61 20.30 -12.44
CA ALA A 50 16.69 19.51 -13.66
C ALA A 50 15.94 18.17 -13.55
N VAL A 51 15.82 17.59 -12.34
CA VAL A 51 15.17 16.30 -12.09
C VAL A 51 13.89 16.39 -11.25
N ASP A 52 13.29 17.58 -11.12
CA ASP A 52 12.08 17.81 -10.33
C ASP A 52 10.92 16.86 -10.70
N SER A 53 10.75 16.55 -11.99
CA SER A 53 9.73 15.61 -12.46
C SER A 53 9.95 14.17 -11.98
N ASP A 54 11.21 13.75 -11.83
CA ASP A 54 11.61 12.44 -11.33
C ASP A 54 11.43 12.38 -9.81
N ILE A 55 11.80 13.44 -9.09
CA ILE A 55 11.54 13.60 -7.65
C ILE A 55 10.04 13.53 -7.36
N LYS A 56 9.21 14.27 -8.13
CA LYS A 56 7.74 14.19 -8.03
C LYS A 56 7.23 12.78 -8.27
N SER A 57 7.83 12.05 -9.21
CA SER A 57 7.47 10.66 -9.48
C SER A 57 7.85 9.72 -8.34
N LEU A 58 8.99 9.96 -7.67
CA LEU A 58 9.40 9.25 -6.47
C LEU A 58 8.42 9.50 -5.31
N VAL A 59 8.00 10.75 -5.08
CA VAL A 59 6.98 11.09 -4.06
C VAL A 59 5.67 10.34 -4.32
N ARG A 60 5.20 10.29 -5.58
CA ARG A 60 4.02 9.49 -5.95
C ARG A 60 4.21 8.00 -5.69
N LEU A 61 5.42 7.47 -5.91
CA LEU A 61 5.74 6.07 -5.64
C LEU A 61 5.72 5.76 -4.14
N ILE A 62 6.22 6.66 -3.30
CA ILE A 62 6.15 6.54 -1.83
C ILE A 62 4.68 6.55 -1.36
N GLY A 63 3.84 7.43 -1.93
CA GLY A 63 2.40 7.40 -1.64
C GLY A 63 1.75 6.05 -1.98
N ALA A 64 2.14 5.46 -3.11
CA ALA A 64 1.66 4.14 -3.51
C ALA A 64 2.24 2.99 -2.65
N SER A 65 3.45 3.13 -2.08
CA SER A 65 4.03 2.08 -1.22
C SER A 65 3.24 1.92 0.08
N GLN A 66 2.73 3.01 0.68
CA GLN A 66 1.88 2.95 1.86
C GLN A 66 0.58 2.15 1.59
N VAL A 67 -0.03 2.36 0.42
CA VAL A 67 -1.22 1.60 0.01
C VAL A 67 -0.85 0.14 -0.24
N MET A 68 0.29 -0.14 -0.88
CA MET A 68 0.79 -1.49 -1.11
C MET A 68 1.06 -2.27 0.19
N THR A 69 1.65 -1.62 1.20
CA THR A 69 1.81 -2.18 2.55
C THR A 69 0.46 -2.56 3.14
N SER A 70 -0.55 -1.69 3.01
CA SER A 70 -1.90 -1.96 3.49
C SER A 70 -2.52 -3.18 2.79
N VAL A 71 -2.43 -3.24 1.45
CA VAL A 71 -2.90 -4.37 0.64
C VAL A 71 -2.24 -5.68 1.10
N SER A 72 -0.91 -5.66 1.27
CA SER A 72 -0.13 -6.84 1.68
C SER A 72 -0.53 -7.32 3.09
N TYR A 73 -0.65 -6.40 4.05
CA TYR A 73 -1.04 -6.73 5.41
C TYR A 73 -2.47 -7.29 5.50
N ILE A 74 -3.43 -6.67 4.80
CA ILE A 74 -4.82 -7.16 4.80
C ILE A 74 -4.92 -8.52 4.12
N HIS A 75 -4.24 -8.71 2.99
CA HIS A 75 -4.18 -10.02 2.32
C HIS A 75 -3.61 -11.09 3.26
N GLN A 76 -2.54 -10.77 3.99
CA GLN A 76 -1.97 -11.71 4.94
C GLN A 76 -2.97 -12.07 6.05
N ARG A 77 -3.67 -11.07 6.60
CA ARG A 77 -4.74 -11.28 7.59
C ARG A 77 -5.86 -12.17 7.05
N LEU A 78 -6.28 -11.97 5.80
CA LEU A 78 -7.25 -12.82 5.11
C LEU A 78 -6.73 -14.25 4.98
N ALA A 79 -5.50 -14.43 4.53
CA ALA A 79 -4.88 -15.74 4.32
C ALA A 79 -4.70 -16.55 5.61
N ALA A 80 -4.42 -15.86 6.72
CA ALA A 80 -4.26 -16.46 8.03
C ALA A 80 -5.58 -16.64 8.80
N ALA A 81 -6.70 -16.10 8.31
CA ALA A 81 -7.97 -16.18 9.02
C ALA A 81 -8.49 -17.63 9.02
N ASP A 82 -8.68 -18.20 10.21
CA ASP A 82 -9.33 -19.48 10.37
C ASP A 82 -10.82 -19.36 10.02
N PHE A 83 -11.27 -20.15 9.05
CA PHE A 83 -12.68 -20.21 8.72
C PHE A 83 -13.41 -21.11 9.73
N LYS A 84 -14.16 -20.48 10.63
CA LYS A 84 -15.16 -21.15 11.47
C LYS A 84 -16.55 -20.78 10.95
N PRO A 85 -17.53 -21.71 10.91
CA PRO A 85 -18.89 -21.41 10.45
C PRO A 85 -19.69 -20.68 11.54
N THR A 86 -19.14 -19.60 12.10
CA THR A 86 -19.82 -18.70 13.04
C THR A 86 -20.10 -17.36 12.35
N ILE A 87 -21.11 -16.64 12.81
CA ILE A 87 -21.47 -15.34 12.24
C ILE A 87 -20.33 -14.34 12.40
N GLU A 88 -19.61 -14.38 13.52
CA GLU A 88 -18.46 -13.51 13.78
C GLU A 88 -17.32 -13.75 12.79
N ALA A 89 -16.97 -15.01 12.53
CA ALA A 89 -15.92 -15.35 11.56
C ALA A 89 -16.32 -14.96 10.13
N ILE A 90 -17.61 -15.10 9.80
CA ILE A 90 -18.22 -14.64 8.56
C ILE A 90 -18.07 -13.11 8.40
N LEU A 91 -18.44 -12.35 9.44
CA LEU A 91 -18.38 -10.88 9.42
C LEU A 91 -16.94 -10.37 9.38
N GLU A 92 -16.01 -11.03 10.07
CA GLU A 92 -14.57 -10.73 9.99
C GLU A 92 -14.03 -10.93 8.57
N HIS A 93 -14.39 -12.03 7.90
CA HIS A 93 -14.00 -12.27 6.51
C HIS A 93 -14.59 -11.24 5.56
N ASP A 94 -15.86 -10.86 5.74
CA ASP A 94 -16.49 -9.81 4.93
C ASP A 94 -15.82 -8.45 5.12
N MET A 95 -15.55 -8.06 6.37
CA MET A 95 -14.83 -6.83 6.71
C MET A 95 -13.43 -6.81 6.07
N LEU A 96 -12.64 -7.86 6.25
CA LEU A 96 -11.29 -7.95 5.69
C LEU A 96 -11.31 -7.97 4.15
N THR A 97 -12.26 -8.67 3.54
CA THR A 97 -12.42 -8.70 2.07
C THR A 97 -12.76 -7.31 1.55
N SER A 98 -13.68 -6.61 2.20
CA SER A 98 -14.06 -5.24 1.86
C SER A 98 -12.86 -4.28 1.96
N ALA A 99 -12.10 -4.36 3.05
CA ALA A 99 -10.89 -3.57 3.25
C ALA A 99 -9.83 -3.87 2.17
N PHE A 100 -9.60 -5.15 1.84
CA PHE A 100 -8.66 -5.57 0.81
C PHE A 100 -9.05 -5.01 -0.55
N VAL A 101 -10.31 -5.23 -0.97
CA VAL A 101 -10.82 -4.78 -2.26
C VAL A 101 -10.70 -3.26 -2.38
N VAL A 102 -11.07 -2.49 -1.36
CA VAL A 102 -10.94 -1.02 -1.38
C VAL A 102 -9.49 -0.57 -1.47
N ALA A 103 -8.59 -1.16 -0.67
CA ALA A 103 -7.17 -0.82 -0.71
C ALA A 103 -6.53 -1.17 -2.06
N TYR A 104 -6.87 -2.33 -2.61
CA TYR A 104 -6.41 -2.79 -3.92
C TYR A 104 -6.84 -1.84 -5.03
N VAL A 105 -8.12 -1.48 -5.10
CA VAL A 105 -8.61 -0.56 -6.14
C VAL A 105 -7.95 0.81 -6.04
N ARG A 106 -7.72 1.34 -4.82
CA ARG A 106 -6.97 2.60 -4.63
C ARG A 106 -5.56 2.56 -5.22
N LEU A 107 -4.87 1.41 -5.09
CA LEU A 107 -3.54 1.22 -5.67
C LEU A 107 -3.60 1.16 -7.21
N ILE A 108 -4.56 0.42 -7.75
CA ILE A 108 -4.74 0.23 -9.20
C ILE A 108 -5.14 1.53 -9.90
N ASP A 109 -6.15 2.23 -9.39
CA ASP A 109 -6.66 3.49 -9.97
C ASP A 109 -5.63 4.63 -9.84
N GLY A 110 -4.64 4.45 -8.98
CA GLY A 110 -3.48 5.32 -8.88
C GLY A 110 -3.67 6.49 -7.93
N GLY A 111 -4.87 7.05 -7.75
CA GLY A 111 -5.11 8.13 -6.77
C GLY A 111 -4.02 9.22 -6.79
N ILE A 112 -3.32 9.40 -5.65
CA ILE A 112 -2.18 10.33 -5.47
C ILE A 112 -0.85 9.73 -6.00
N GLY A 113 -0.80 8.43 -6.27
CA GLY A 113 0.36 7.66 -6.73
C GLY A 113 0.37 7.32 -8.24
N SER A 114 1.11 6.26 -8.60
CA SER A 114 1.30 5.79 -9.98
C SER A 114 0.48 4.51 -10.23
N GLY A 115 -0.77 4.66 -10.68
CA GLY A 115 -1.67 3.53 -10.91
C GLY A 115 -1.10 2.38 -11.75
N VAL A 116 -1.78 1.26 -11.75
CA VAL A 116 -1.38 0.06 -12.50
C VAL A 116 -2.44 -0.27 -13.52
N SER A 117 -2.12 -0.06 -14.80
CA SER A 117 -3.04 -0.44 -15.87
C SER A 117 -3.26 -1.95 -15.90
N ARG A 118 -4.48 -2.40 -16.19
CA ARG A 118 -4.80 -3.83 -16.39
C ARG A 118 -3.87 -4.52 -17.40
N LYS A 119 -3.37 -3.79 -18.41
CA LYS A 119 -2.46 -4.34 -19.43
C LYS A 119 -1.09 -4.71 -18.85
N ALA A 120 -0.64 -4.01 -17.81
CA ALA A 120 0.60 -4.32 -17.11
C ALA A 120 0.50 -5.61 -16.27
N ILE A 121 -0.72 -6.06 -15.96
CA ILE A 121 -0.95 -7.28 -15.20
C ILE A 121 -0.76 -8.51 -16.11
N PRO A 122 0.00 -9.53 -15.67
CA PRO A 122 0.16 -10.79 -16.41
C PRO A 122 -1.18 -11.42 -16.76
N ALA A 123 -1.30 -11.97 -17.97
CA ALA A 123 -2.56 -12.48 -18.50
C ALA A 123 -3.29 -13.45 -17.55
N ARG A 124 -2.54 -14.38 -16.92
CA ARG A 124 -3.07 -15.35 -15.95
C ARG A 124 -3.71 -14.72 -14.70
N LEU A 125 -3.32 -13.51 -14.33
CA LEU A 125 -3.81 -12.81 -13.13
C LEU A 125 -4.90 -11.77 -13.44
N ARG A 126 -5.19 -11.53 -14.72
CA ARG A 126 -6.18 -10.50 -15.10
C ARG A 126 -7.57 -10.84 -14.64
N GLN A 127 -7.94 -12.12 -14.62
CA GLN A 127 -9.24 -12.55 -14.10
C GLN A 127 -9.38 -12.20 -12.62
N ALA A 128 -8.40 -12.54 -11.78
CA ALA A 128 -8.39 -12.18 -10.36
C ALA A 128 -8.48 -10.66 -10.16
N HIS A 129 -7.77 -9.87 -10.97
CA HIS A 129 -7.91 -8.41 -10.97
C HIS A 129 -9.35 -7.98 -11.31
N ASP A 130 -9.94 -8.52 -12.39
CA ASP A 130 -11.28 -8.16 -12.83
C ASP A 130 -12.35 -8.51 -11.77
N GLU A 131 -12.20 -9.66 -11.10
CA GLU A 131 -13.08 -10.10 -10.00
C GLU A 131 -13.01 -9.14 -8.80
N ILE A 132 -11.83 -8.68 -8.41
CA ILE A 132 -11.68 -7.69 -7.32
C ILE A 132 -12.33 -6.36 -7.69
N ILE A 133 -12.15 -5.90 -8.94
CA ILE A 133 -12.80 -4.68 -9.45
C ILE A 133 -14.33 -4.83 -9.45
N GLU A 134 -14.83 -6.00 -9.87
CA GLU A 134 -16.26 -6.31 -9.86
C GLU A 134 -16.82 -6.32 -8.42
N LEU A 135 -16.13 -6.97 -7.48
CA LEU A 135 -16.49 -6.97 -6.06
C LEU A 135 -16.59 -5.54 -5.51
N ARG A 136 -15.59 -4.70 -5.80
CA ARG A 136 -15.62 -3.30 -5.38
C ARG A 136 -16.87 -2.62 -5.91
N ASN A 137 -17.10 -2.71 -7.21
CA ASN A 137 -18.13 -1.92 -7.88
C ASN A 137 -19.53 -2.42 -7.52
N LYS A 138 -19.77 -3.72 -7.57
CA LYS A 138 -21.11 -4.28 -7.39
C LYS A 138 -21.47 -4.56 -5.93
N ARG A 139 -20.53 -5.07 -5.14
CA ARG A 139 -20.79 -5.50 -3.76
C ARG A 139 -20.52 -4.41 -2.73
N PHE A 140 -19.38 -3.72 -2.80
CA PHE A 140 -18.95 -2.86 -1.69
C PHE A 140 -19.17 -1.35 -1.91
N ALA A 141 -19.25 -0.88 -3.15
CA ALA A 141 -19.40 0.55 -3.46
C ALA A 141 -20.83 0.96 -3.85
N HIS A 142 -21.55 0.13 -4.60
CA HIS A 142 -22.84 0.53 -5.19
C HIS A 142 -24.03 -0.36 -4.85
N ASN A 143 -23.86 -1.43 -4.05
CA ASN A 143 -24.91 -2.43 -3.74
C ASN A 143 -25.74 -2.82 -4.97
N ALA A 144 -25.10 -2.94 -6.14
CA ALA A 144 -25.75 -3.08 -7.45
C ALA A 144 -26.19 -4.52 -7.74
N GLY A 145 -26.29 -5.36 -6.70
CA GLY A 145 -26.43 -6.81 -6.80
C GLY A 145 -25.11 -7.47 -7.22
N HIS A 146 -24.66 -8.45 -6.44
CA HIS A 146 -23.50 -9.28 -6.78
C HIS A 146 -23.85 -10.73 -6.50
N HIS A 147 -23.44 -11.68 -7.36
CA HIS A 147 -23.82 -13.09 -7.25
C HIS A 147 -23.38 -13.74 -5.91
N SER A 148 -22.43 -13.13 -5.21
CA SER A 148 -22.00 -13.56 -3.88
C SER A 148 -22.88 -13.04 -2.74
N ILE A 149 -23.94 -12.28 -2.99
CA ILE A 149 -24.92 -11.86 -1.98
C ILE A 149 -26.31 -11.98 -2.62
N ASP A 150 -27.13 -12.87 -2.07
CA ASP A 150 -28.52 -13.02 -2.49
C ASP A 150 -29.42 -13.12 -1.26
N GLY A 151 -30.65 -12.60 -1.36
CA GLY A 151 -31.61 -12.55 -0.28
C GLY A 151 -33.00 -12.87 -0.80
N THR A 152 -33.61 -13.93 -0.29
CA THR A 152 -34.97 -14.34 -0.65
C THR A 152 -35.89 -14.23 0.55
N ILE A 153 -37.07 -13.63 0.36
CA ILE A 153 -38.13 -13.61 1.37
C ILE A 153 -39.25 -14.53 0.90
N GLU A 154 -39.59 -15.51 1.73
CA GLU A 154 -40.77 -16.33 1.58
C GLU A 154 -41.88 -15.75 2.46
N VAL A 155 -43.07 -15.58 1.89
CA VAL A 155 -44.25 -15.06 2.59
C VAL A 155 -45.27 -16.18 2.72
N GLY A 156 -45.48 -16.65 3.94
CA GLY A 156 -46.58 -17.54 4.30
C GLY A 156 -47.82 -16.74 4.70
N PHE A 157 -49.02 -17.27 4.43
CA PHE A 157 -50.27 -16.75 4.97
C PHE A 157 -51.06 -17.89 5.61
N GLY A 158 -51.40 -17.73 6.88
CA GLY A 158 -52.12 -18.72 7.68
C GLY A 158 -52.70 -18.09 8.95
N ASP A 159 -53.82 -18.61 9.46
CA ASP A 159 -54.50 -18.10 10.67
C ASP A 159 -54.79 -16.58 10.67
N GLY A 160 -55.01 -15.99 9.48
CA GLY A 160 -55.26 -14.56 9.32
C GLY A 160 -54.04 -13.66 9.50
N ARG A 161 -52.82 -14.22 9.55
CA ARG A 161 -51.55 -13.49 9.61
C ARG A 161 -50.62 -13.84 8.46
N PHE A 162 -49.71 -12.91 8.17
CA PHE A 162 -48.59 -13.14 7.26
C PHE A 162 -47.34 -13.48 8.08
N ASP A 163 -46.68 -14.58 7.72
CA ASP A 163 -45.40 -14.99 8.29
C ASP A 163 -44.30 -14.74 7.25
N LEU A 164 -43.25 -14.02 7.62
CA LEU A 164 -42.12 -13.73 6.75
C LEU A 164 -40.92 -14.59 7.15
N SER A 165 -40.38 -15.33 6.19
CA SER A 165 -39.12 -16.06 6.34
C SER A 165 -38.08 -15.48 5.40
N ALA A 166 -36.99 -14.94 5.94
CA ALA A 166 -35.91 -14.37 5.15
C ALA A 166 -34.72 -15.34 5.12
N THR A 167 -34.22 -15.64 3.92
CA THR A 167 -32.99 -16.41 3.71
C THR A 167 -31.96 -15.52 3.03
N MET A 168 -30.75 -15.44 3.58
CA MET A 168 -29.63 -14.73 3.00
C MET A 168 -28.51 -15.71 2.64
N ARG A 169 -28.00 -15.62 1.41
CA ARG A 169 -26.83 -16.35 0.92
C ARG A 169 -25.67 -15.37 0.76
N LEU A 170 -24.56 -15.64 1.43
CA LEU A 170 -23.31 -14.90 1.25
C LEU A 170 -22.20 -15.85 0.76
N GLY A 171 -21.52 -15.46 -0.32
CA GLY A 171 -20.29 -16.07 -0.79
C GLY A 171 -19.07 -15.34 -0.21
N TYR A 172 -18.09 -16.12 0.24
CA TYR A 172 -16.86 -15.62 0.85
C TYR A 172 -15.63 -16.20 0.14
N TYR A 173 -14.55 -15.43 0.13
CA TYR A 173 -13.24 -15.90 -0.29
C TYR A 173 -12.48 -16.35 0.95
N VAL A 174 -12.45 -17.67 1.16
CA VAL A 174 -11.69 -18.27 2.26
C VAL A 174 -10.21 -18.12 1.95
N ARG A 175 -9.46 -17.57 2.91
CA ARG A 175 -8.00 -17.39 2.85
C ARG A 175 -7.47 -16.46 1.75
N GLY A 176 -8.32 -15.69 1.08
CA GLY A 176 -7.93 -14.89 -0.08
C GLY A 176 -7.47 -15.82 -1.21
N ALA A 177 -8.32 -16.03 -2.22
CA ALA A 177 -8.06 -16.98 -3.32
C ALA A 177 -6.59 -16.95 -3.77
N ASN A 178 -5.98 -18.11 -4.02
CA ASN A 178 -4.53 -18.25 -4.23
C ASN A 178 -3.97 -17.23 -5.26
N GLU A 179 -4.76 -16.90 -6.27
CA GLU A 179 -4.46 -15.94 -7.32
C GLU A 179 -4.33 -14.49 -6.81
N TRP A 180 -5.01 -14.13 -5.73
CA TRP A 180 -4.89 -12.82 -5.06
C TRP A 180 -3.52 -12.68 -4.41
N GLY A 181 -2.98 -13.75 -3.84
CA GLY A 181 -1.62 -13.77 -3.28
C GLY A 181 -0.57 -13.55 -4.37
N GLU A 182 -0.68 -14.25 -5.50
CA GLU A 182 0.20 -14.04 -6.65
C GLU A 182 0.10 -12.62 -7.22
N LEU A 183 -1.10 -12.04 -7.21
CA LEU A 183 -1.35 -10.68 -7.66
C LEU A 183 -0.71 -9.64 -6.73
N VAL A 184 -0.83 -9.82 -5.41
CA VAL A 184 -0.15 -8.99 -4.40
C VAL A 184 1.37 -9.08 -4.55
N ALA A 185 1.92 -10.28 -4.73
CA ALA A 185 3.34 -10.50 -4.95
C ALA A 185 3.84 -9.79 -6.23
N PHE A 186 3.08 -9.91 -7.33
CA PHE A 186 3.37 -9.21 -8.58
C PHE A 186 3.39 -7.68 -8.40
N LEU A 187 2.39 -7.12 -7.71
CA LEU A 187 2.31 -5.67 -7.48
C LEU A 187 3.45 -5.16 -6.61
N ASN A 188 3.85 -5.89 -5.57
CA ASN A 188 5.04 -5.59 -4.78
C ASN A 188 6.30 -5.54 -5.67
N GLY A 189 6.53 -6.57 -6.48
CA GLY A 189 7.66 -6.61 -7.41
C GLY A 189 7.69 -5.43 -8.38
N LEU A 190 6.52 -5.07 -8.93
CA LEU A 190 6.38 -3.92 -9.83
C LEU A 190 6.76 -2.59 -9.15
N MET A 191 6.45 -2.43 -7.87
CA MET A 191 6.81 -1.23 -7.10
C MET A 191 8.32 -1.10 -6.92
N PHE A 192 9.01 -2.21 -6.59
CA PHE A 192 10.47 -2.23 -6.51
C PHE A 192 11.13 -1.96 -7.86
N GLU A 193 10.61 -2.56 -8.94
CA GLU A 193 11.11 -2.31 -10.29
C GLU A 193 10.99 -0.83 -10.68
N ARG A 194 9.85 -0.20 -10.35
CA ARG A 194 9.64 1.23 -10.60
C ARG A 194 10.59 2.11 -9.78
N LEU A 195 10.83 1.77 -8.51
CA LEU A 195 11.80 2.48 -7.67
C LEU A 195 13.20 2.39 -8.27
N ALA A 196 13.66 1.19 -8.60
CA ALA A 196 14.99 0.96 -9.18
C ALA A 196 15.18 1.78 -10.47
N LYS A 197 14.19 1.75 -11.38
CA LYS A 197 14.23 2.55 -12.62
C LYS A 197 14.24 4.05 -12.39
N LEU A 198 13.56 4.55 -11.35
CA LEU A 198 13.60 5.97 -10.99
C LEU A 198 14.97 6.38 -10.45
N LEU A 199 15.54 5.59 -9.55
CA LEU A 199 16.87 5.85 -8.99
C LEU A 199 17.96 5.79 -10.06
N GLU A 200 17.88 4.82 -10.97
CA GLU A 200 18.77 4.74 -12.14
C GLU A 200 18.65 5.97 -13.04
N ARG A 201 17.42 6.39 -13.36
CA ARG A 201 17.22 7.60 -14.17
C ARG A 201 17.72 8.86 -13.49
N LEU A 202 17.55 8.98 -12.17
CA LEU A 202 18.10 10.09 -11.40
C LEU A 202 19.63 10.10 -11.47
N ARG A 203 20.27 8.93 -11.26
CA ARG A 203 21.73 8.77 -11.38
C ARG A 203 22.22 9.16 -12.77
N ASP A 204 21.59 8.64 -13.83
CA ASP A 204 22.03 8.87 -15.20
C ASP A 204 21.87 10.35 -15.62
N ARG A 205 20.88 11.07 -15.05
CA ARG A 205 20.63 12.48 -15.37
C ARG A 205 21.48 13.45 -14.55
N THR A 206 21.82 13.12 -13.31
CA THR A 206 22.56 14.03 -12.44
C THR A 206 24.04 13.69 -12.33
N GLY A 207 24.43 12.44 -12.62
CA GLY A 207 25.77 11.93 -12.37
C GLY A 207 26.06 11.63 -10.89
N TYR A 208 25.07 11.79 -10.01
CA TYR A 208 25.18 11.51 -8.58
C TYR A 208 24.55 10.17 -8.23
N GLU A 209 25.03 9.53 -7.17
CA GLU A 209 24.37 8.37 -6.59
C GLU A 209 23.10 8.80 -5.85
N TRP A 210 22.00 8.08 -6.10
CA TRP A 210 20.72 8.28 -5.42
C TRP A 210 20.37 7.00 -4.67
N THR A 211 20.34 7.08 -3.34
CA THR A 211 20.03 5.94 -2.48
C THR A 211 18.64 6.09 -1.87
N PHE A 212 17.94 4.98 -1.71
CA PHE A 212 16.69 4.93 -0.95
C PHE A 212 16.91 4.02 0.27
N PRO A 213 16.52 4.43 1.49
CA PRO A 213 16.74 3.62 2.68
C PRO A 213 16.01 2.28 2.56
N SER A 214 16.73 1.20 2.81
CA SER A 214 16.19 -0.16 2.86
C SER A 214 16.28 -0.69 4.29
N GLY A 215 15.15 -1.11 4.84
CA GLY A 215 15.09 -1.81 6.13
C GLY A 215 14.80 -3.31 5.95
N PRO A 216 14.94 -4.11 7.01
CA PRO A 216 14.48 -5.50 6.98
C PRO A 216 12.98 -5.56 6.67
N PRO A 217 12.49 -6.63 6.02
CA PRO A 217 11.07 -6.85 5.84
C PRO A 217 10.33 -6.77 7.19
N PRO A 218 9.11 -6.21 7.24
CA PRO A 218 8.34 -6.18 8.47
C PRO A 218 8.14 -7.59 9.06
N SER A 219 8.23 -7.70 10.40
CA SER A 219 8.14 -8.97 11.13
C SER A 219 6.86 -9.77 10.88
N TRP A 220 5.79 -9.12 10.40
CA TRP A 220 4.58 -9.82 10.01
C TRP A 220 4.79 -10.72 8.78
N ILE A 221 5.75 -10.46 7.90
CA ILE A 221 6.04 -11.30 6.72
C ILE A 221 6.65 -12.66 7.11
N GLU A 222 7.46 -12.71 8.17
CA GLU A 222 8.23 -13.91 8.55
C GLU A 222 7.37 -15.01 9.18
N ARG A 223 6.27 -14.63 9.86
CA ARG A 223 5.33 -15.56 10.53
C ARG A 223 4.63 -16.58 9.62
N GLN A 224 4.87 -16.55 8.31
CA GLN A 224 4.30 -17.50 7.34
C GLN A 224 5.21 -18.67 6.97
N ARG A 225 6.51 -18.66 7.29
CA ARG A 225 7.39 -19.79 6.93
C ARG A 225 7.38 -20.94 7.95
N GLU A 226 6.75 -20.71 9.11
CA GLU A 226 6.75 -21.63 10.25
C GLU A 226 5.39 -22.29 10.53
N GLY A 227 4.38 -22.05 9.66
CA GLY A 227 3.01 -22.54 9.82
C GLY A 227 2.57 -23.54 8.75
#